data_AF-B1G9S8-F1
#
_entry.id   AF-B1G9S8-F1
#
_cell.length_a   1.000
_cell.length_b   1.000
_cell.length_c   1.000
_cell.angle_alpha   90.00
_cell.angle_beta   90.00
_cell.angle_gamma   90.00
#
_symmetry.space_group_name_H-M   'P 1'
#
loop_
_entity.id
_entity.type
_entity.pdbx_description
1 polymer ?
#
loop_
_entity_poly.entity_id
_entity_poly.type
_entity_poly.pdbx_seq_one_letter_code
_entity_poly.pdbx_strand_id
1 'polypeptide(L)'
;MTRDTYRDIELAQLRRLEFVSFAEGTTLLLLLVIAVPLKHLYGWSTGVRFLGPIHGLAFCAYLWFTIQTVTGGGWRIREIVRVMLCAFIPFGAFFNHTLLSQKMASVRNDKKS
;
A
#
# COMPACT_ATOMS: atom_id res chain seq x y z
N MET A 1 -5.77 -28.62 -5.09
CA MET A 1 -6.09 -27.25 -4.61
C MET A 1 -7.23 -26.73 -5.47
N THR A 2 -8.31 -26.18 -4.88
CA THR A 2 -9.54 -25.83 -5.62
C THR A 2 -9.55 -24.35 -6.02
N ARG A 3 -10.37 -23.98 -7.02
CA ARG A 3 -10.56 -22.59 -7.47
C ARG A 3 -11.01 -21.66 -6.33
N ASP A 4 -11.68 -22.20 -5.32
CA ASP A 4 -12.14 -21.46 -4.14
C ASP A 4 -10.95 -21.05 -3.27
N THR A 5 -10.03 -21.98 -3.01
CA THR A 5 -8.81 -21.71 -2.24
C THR A 5 -7.93 -20.64 -2.89
N TYR A 6 -7.78 -20.67 -4.22
CA TYR A 6 -6.98 -19.67 -4.92
C TYR A 6 -7.56 -18.25 -4.75
N ARG A 7 -8.88 -18.11 -4.86
CA ARG A 7 -9.57 -16.82 -4.70
C ARG A 7 -9.49 -16.28 -3.28
N ASP A 8 -9.62 -17.16 -2.28
CA ASP A 8 -9.49 -16.75 -0.87
C ASP A 8 -8.07 -16.22 -0.58
N ILE A 9 -7.05 -16.84 -1.18
CA ILE A 9 -5.66 -16.36 -1.10
C ILE A 9 -5.52 -15.01 -1.79
N GLU A 10 -6.03 -14.85 -3.01
CA GLU A 10 -5.95 -13.59 -3.77
C GLU A 10 -6.66 -12.43 -3.03
N LEU A 11 -7.85 -12.67 -2.49
CA LEU A 11 -8.57 -11.70 -1.67
C LEU A 11 -7.79 -11.34 -0.40
N ALA A 12 -7.16 -12.32 0.26
CA ALA A 12 -6.33 -12.06 1.43
C ALA A 12 -5.10 -11.23 1.08
N GLN A 13 -4.46 -11.47 -0.08
CA GLN A 13 -3.33 -10.69 -0.57
C GLN A 13 -3.74 -9.23 -0.86
N LEU A 14 -4.83 -9.02 -1.59
CA LEU A 14 -5.35 -7.69 -1.89
C LEU A 14 -5.67 -6.90 -0.61
N ARG A 15 -6.29 -7.54 0.40
CA ARG A 15 -6.62 -6.89 1.69
C ARG A 15 -5.37 -6.52 2.48
N ARG A 16 -4.35 -7.38 2.49
CA ARG A 16 -3.06 -7.07 3.13
C ARG A 16 -2.38 -5.91 2.43
N LEU A 17 -2.36 -5.90 1.10
CA LEU A 17 -1.80 -4.80 0.32
C LEU A 17 -2.53 -3.48 0.60
N GLU A 18 -3.85 -3.50 0.67
CA GLU A 18 -4.66 -2.32 1.02
C GLU A 18 -4.32 -1.79 2.41
N PHE A 19 -4.29 -2.66 3.43
CA PHE A 19 -3.93 -2.28 4.79
C PHE A 19 -2.52 -1.67 4.88
N VAL A 20 -1.54 -2.31 4.24
CA VAL A 20 -0.16 -1.84 4.25
C VAL A 20 0.01 -0.56 3.43
N SER A 21 -0.76 -0.37 2.35
CA SER A 21 -0.80 0.89 1.60
C SER A 21 -1.29 2.05 2.48
N PHE A 22 -2.30 1.83 3.31
CA PHE A 22 -2.75 2.84 4.26
C PHE A 22 -1.71 3.12 5.35
N ALA A 23 -1.06 2.08 5.88
CA ALA A 23 -0.02 2.24 6.89
C ALA A 23 1.17 3.04 6.35
N GLU A 24 1.69 2.65 5.18
CA GLU A 24 2.77 3.34 4.47
C GLU A 24 2.40 4.81 4.21
N GLY A 25 1.25 5.06 3.56
CA GLY A 25 0.81 6.43 3.26
C GLY A 25 0.58 7.28 4.51
N THR A 26 0.13 6.69 5.62
CA THR A 26 -0.01 7.39 6.91
C THR A 26 1.36 7.75 7.48
N THR A 27 2.32 6.82 7.46
CA THR A 27 3.68 7.10 7.94
C THR A 27 4.39 8.16 7.10
N LEU A 28 4.18 8.16 5.78
CA LEU A 28 4.68 9.21 4.88
C LEU A 28 4.07 10.57 5.22
N LEU A 29 2.75 10.62 5.43
CA LEU A 29 2.04 11.85 5.78
C LEU A 29 2.53 12.41 7.13
N LEU A 30 2.67 11.56 8.16
CA LEU A 30 3.22 11.97 9.45
C LEU A 30 4.67 12.47 9.33
N LEU A 31 5.50 11.80 8.53
CA LEU A 31 6.88 12.21 8.29
C LEU A 31 6.94 13.58 7.61
N LEU A 32 6.17 13.79 6.53
CA LEU A 32 6.21 15.00 5.72
C LEU A 32 5.50 16.20 6.37
N VAL A 33 4.36 15.99 7.02
CA VAL A 33 3.53 17.09 7.55
C VAL A 33 3.89 17.45 8.99
N ILE A 34 4.43 16.50 9.76
CA ILE A 34 4.78 16.74 11.17
C ILE A 34 6.29 16.76 11.34
N ALA A 35 6.97 15.66 11.03
CA ALA A 35 8.38 15.52 11.39
C ALA A 35 9.29 16.52 10.66
N VAL A 36 9.09 16.70 9.35
CA VAL A 36 9.89 17.63 8.53
C VAL A 36 9.67 19.09 8.95
N PRO A 37 8.43 19.62 9.08
CA PRO A 37 8.20 20.98 9.56
C PRO A 37 8.74 21.22 10.96
N LEU A 38 8.56 20.27 11.89
CA LEU A 38 9.08 20.44 13.25
C LEU A 38 10.62 20.48 13.28
N LYS A 39 11.28 19.68 12.43
CA LYS A 39 12.74 19.73 12.28
C LYS A 39 13.22 21.09 11.76
N HIS A 40 12.54 21.68 10.77
CA HIS A 40 12.98 22.92 10.13
C HIS A 40 12.56 24.19 10.88
N LEU A 41 11.38 24.21 11.51
CA LEU A 41 10.85 25.39 12.21
C LEU A 41 11.31 25.46 13.68
N TYR A 42 11.43 24.31 14.36
CA TYR A 42 11.71 24.25 15.79
C TYR A 42 13.04 23.54 16.11
N GLY A 43 13.82 23.15 15.11
CA GLY A 43 15.10 22.45 15.29
C GLY A 43 14.95 21.03 15.89
N TRP A 44 13.72 20.51 15.99
CA TRP A 44 13.46 19.25 16.68
C TRP A 44 13.64 18.04 15.75
N SER A 45 14.86 17.55 15.65
CA SER A 45 15.24 16.44 14.74
C SER A 45 14.77 15.05 15.19
N THR A 46 14.33 14.91 16.44
CA THR A 46 13.91 13.63 17.03
C THR A 46 12.75 12.97 16.26
N GLY A 47 11.78 13.76 15.80
CA GLY A 47 10.63 13.23 15.04
C GLY A 47 11.06 12.50 13.77
N VAL A 48 11.95 13.10 12.97
CA VAL A 48 12.47 12.48 11.72
C VAL A 48 13.33 11.25 12.03
N ARG A 49 14.08 11.27 13.14
CA ARG A 49 14.94 10.14 13.55
C ARG A 49 14.14 8.87 13.85
N PHE A 50 12.92 8.99 14.39
CA PHE A 50 12.04 7.85 14.65
C PHE A 50 11.12 7.53 13.47
N LEU A 51 10.47 8.55 12.89
CA LEU A 51 9.51 8.34 11.81
C LEU A 51 10.17 7.91 10.49
N GLY A 52 11.43 8.29 10.25
CA GLY A 52 12.17 7.88 9.04
C GLY A 52 12.31 6.35 8.94
N PRO A 53 12.90 5.67 9.93
CA PRO A 53 12.98 4.21 9.95
C PRO A 53 11.61 3.51 9.95
N ILE A 54 10.63 4.05 10.68
CA ILE A 54 9.25 3.50 10.69
C ILE A 54 8.64 3.55 9.29
N HIS A 55 8.74 4.69 8.62
CA HIS A 55 8.27 4.86 7.25
C HIS A 55 9.04 3.95 6.29
N GLY A 56 10.37 3.88 6.39
CA GLY A 56 11.18 3.00 5.56
C GLY A 56 10.79 1.52 5.70
N LEU A 57 10.50 1.05 6.92
CA LEU A 57 10.01 -0.30 7.15
C LEU A 57 8.61 -0.51 6.55
N ALA A 58 7.71 0.46 6.71
CA ALA A 58 6.38 0.42 6.13
C ALA A 58 6.44 0.38 4.59
N PHE A 59 7.33 1.15 3.98
CA PHE A 59 7.58 1.15 2.53
C PHE A 59 8.14 -0.20 2.04
N CYS A 60 9.09 -0.79 2.76
CA CYS A 60 9.59 -2.13 2.43
C CYS A 60 8.50 -3.20 2.54
N ALA A 61 7.67 -3.15 3.58
CA ALA A 61 6.52 -4.04 3.72
C ALA A 61 5.54 -3.85 2.57
N TYR A 62 5.24 -2.60 2.21
CA TYR A 62 4.38 -2.27 1.08
C TYR A 62 4.89 -2.85 -0.23
N LEU A 63 6.18 -2.68 -0.52
CA LEU A 63 6.81 -3.22 -1.72
C LEU A 63 6.74 -4.76 -1.73
N TRP A 64 7.00 -5.40 -0.59
CA TRP A 64 6.92 -6.85 -0.45
C TRP A 64 5.52 -7.39 -0.75
N PHE A 65 4.48 -6.81 -0.12
CA PHE A 65 3.10 -7.21 -0.39
C PHE A 65 2.63 -6.87 -1.80
N THR A 66 3.11 -5.75 -2.37
CA THR A 66 2.85 -5.40 -3.76
C THR A 66 3.40 -6.49 -4.69
N ILE A 67 4.67 -6.86 -4.53
CA ILE A 67 5.30 -7.92 -5.33
C ILE A 67 4.52 -9.23 -5.20
N GLN A 68 4.19 -9.66 -3.99
CA GLN A 68 3.42 -10.90 -3.78
C GLN A 68 2.05 -10.88 -4.47
N THR A 69 1.39 -9.73 -4.51
CA THR A 69 0.05 -9.58 -5.07
C THR A 69 0.09 -9.52 -6.61
N VAL A 70 1.07 -8.81 -7.18
CA VAL A 70 1.17 -8.65 -8.64
C VAL A 70 1.73 -9.88 -9.35
N THR A 71 2.57 -10.67 -8.68
CA THR A 71 3.08 -11.94 -9.23
C THR A 71 2.01 -13.03 -9.32
N GLY A 72 0.87 -12.86 -8.64
CA GLY A 72 -0.31 -13.71 -8.78
C GLY A 72 -0.95 -13.67 -10.18
N GLY A 73 -0.60 -12.69 -11.02
CA GLY A 73 -1.18 -12.53 -12.36
C GLY A 73 -2.45 -11.66 -12.36
N GLY A 74 -2.97 -11.32 -13.54
CA GLY A 74 -4.17 -10.48 -13.66
C GLY A 74 -3.95 -8.96 -13.45
N TRP A 75 -2.69 -8.52 -13.43
CA TRP A 75 -2.31 -7.11 -13.31
C TRP A 75 -1.77 -6.56 -14.63
N ARG A 76 -2.31 -5.43 -15.06
CA ARG A 76 -1.75 -4.65 -16.18
C ARG A 76 -0.56 -3.84 -15.68
N ILE A 77 0.45 -3.66 -16.52
CA ILE A 77 1.65 -2.85 -16.18
C ILE A 77 1.28 -1.46 -15.66
N ARG A 78 0.26 -0.82 -16.25
CA ARG A 78 -0.25 0.49 -15.80
C ARG A 78 -0.76 0.47 -14.35
N GLU A 79 -1.37 -0.62 -13.91
CA GLU A 79 -1.87 -0.78 -12.55
C GLU A 79 -0.71 -0.94 -11.57
N ILE A 80 0.30 -1.76 -11.93
CA ILE A 80 1.50 -1.96 -11.13
C ILE A 80 2.24 -0.62 -10.95
N VAL A 81 2.46 0.10 -12.04
CA VAL A 81 3.11 1.42 -12.00
C VAL A 81 2.30 2.40 -11.14
N ARG A 82 0.98 2.43 -11.29
CA ARG A 82 0.11 3.29 -10.45
C ARG A 82 0.26 2.96 -8.97
N VAL A 83 0.21 1.69 -8.58
CA VAL A 83 0.37 1.24 -7.20
C VAL A 83 1.73 1.66 -6.66
N MET A 84 2.81 1.46 -7.42
CA MET A 84 4.16 1.87 -7.00
C MET A 84 4.30 3.39 -6.85
N LEU A 85 3.76 4.17 -7.79
CA LEU A 85 3.82 5.64 -7.73
C LEU A 85 3.00 6.21 -6.56
N CYS A 86 1.88 5.58 -6.22
CA CYS A 86 1.05 6.04 -5.09
C CYS A 86 1.77 5.97 -3.75
N ALA A 87 2.80 5.13 -3.58
CA ALA A 87 3.60 5.09 -2.36
C ALA A 87 4.50 6.33 -2.16
N PHE A 88 4.74 7.13 -3.21
CA PHE A 88 5.56 8.34 -3.10
C PHE A 88 4.74 9.62 -2.96
N ILE A 89 3.43 9.53 -3.16
CA ILE A 89 2.53 10.67 -3.19
C ILE A 89 1.80 10.72 -1.84
N PRO A 90 1.86 11.84 -1.09
CA PRO A 90 1.00 11.98 0.08
C PRO A 90 -0.46 11.82 -0.34
N PHE A 91 -1.23 11.05 0.42
CA PHE A 91 -2.60 10.61 0.04
C PHE A 91 -2.70 9.60 -1.11
N GLY A 92 -1.60 9.10 -1.66
CA GLY A 92 -1.61 8.07 -2.70
C GLY A 92 -2.32 6.78 -2.28
N ALA A 93 -2.31 6.46 -0.99
CA ALA A 93 -3.08 5.34 -0.42
C ALA A 93 -4.59 5.41 -0.73
N PHE A 94 -5.19 6.61 -0.77
CA PHE A 94 -6.61 6.78 -1.12
C PHE A 94 -6.89 6.43 -2.59
N PHE A 95 -5.95 6.75 -3.49
CA PHE A 95 -6.05 6.36 -4.90
C PHE A 95 -5.87 4.86 -5.09
N ASN A 96 -5.03 4.21 -4.27
CA ASN A 96 -4.87 2.76 -4.27
C ASN A 96 -6.11 2.04 -3.77
N HIS A 97 -6.75 2.51 -2.70
CA HIS A 97 -7.98 1.92 -2.17
C HIS A 97 -9.05 1.71 -3.25
N THR A 98 -9.28 2.71 -4.10
CA THR A 98 -10.28 2.61 -5.17
C THR A 98 -9.94 1.47 -6.16
N LEU A 99 -8.67 1.35 -6.56
CA LEU A 99 -8.23 0.30 -7.48
C LEU A 99 -8.28 -1.10 -6.82
N LEU A 100 -7.81 -1.21 -5.58
CA LEU A 100 -7.78 -2.46 -4.83
C LEU A 100 -9.19 -2.97 -4.53
N SER A 101 -10.10 -2.08 -4.16
CA SER A 101 -11.52 -2.40 -3.95
C SER A 101 -12.18 -2.92 -5.23
N GLN A 102 -11.89 -2.30 -6.39
CA GLN A 102 -12.37 -2.79 -7.69
C GLN A 102 -11.84 -4.21 -8.01
N LYS A 103 -10.56 -4.49 -7.76
CA LYS A 103 -9.99 -5.84 -7.96
C LYS A 103 -10.59 -6.87 -7.00
N MET A 104 -10.81 -6.51 -5.74
CA MET A 104 -11.49 -7.41 -4.80
C MET A 104 -12.91 -7.73 -5.25
N ALA A 105 -13.64 -6.73 -5.78
CA ALA A 105 -14.98 -6.93 -6.32
C ALA A 105 -14.98 -7.86 -7.54
N SER A 106 -14.01 -7.72 -8.47
CA SER A 106 -13.90 -8.63 -9.62
C SER A 106 -13.62 -10.07 -9.19
N VAL A 107 -12.68 -10.28 -8.26
CA VAL A 107 -12.35 -11.62 -7.74
C VAL A 107 -13.55 -12.24 -7.00
N ARG A 108 -14.36 -11.42 -6.31
CA ARG A 108 -15.55 -11.88 -5.60
C ARG A 108 -16.70 -12.23 -6.55
N ASN A 109 -16.89 -11.48 -7.63
CA ASN A 109 -17.97 -11.74 -8.61
C ASN A 109 -17.73 -13.01 -9.43
N ASP A 110 -16.47 -13.41 -9.60
CA ASP A 110 -16.06 -14.70 -10.15
C ASP A 110 -16.57 -15.92 -9.33
N LYS A 111 -17.20 -15.69 -8.16
CA LYS A 111 -17.88 -16.70 -7.34
C LYS A 111 -19.31 -17.02 -7.78
N LYS A 112 -19.92 -16.16 -8.59
CA LYS A 112 -21.36 -16.23 -8.91
C LYS A 112 -21.66 -16.73 -10.32
N SER A 113 -20.63 -16.97 -11.13
CA SER A 113 -20.68 -17.62 -12.45
C SER A 113 -20.23 -19.07 -12.35
#